data_AF-A0A517YVF9-F1
#
_entry.id   AF-A0A517YVF9-F1
#
_cell.length_a   1.000
_cell.length_b   1.000
_cell.length_c   1.000
_cell.angle_alpha   90.00
_cell.angle_beta   90.00
_cell.angle_gamma   90.00
#
_symmetry.space_group_name_H-M   'P 1'
#
loop_
_entity.id
_entity.type
_entity.pdbx_description
1 polymer ?
#
loop_
_entity_poly.entity_id
_entity_poly.type
_entity_poly.pdbx_seq_one_letter_code
_entity_poly.pdbx_strand_id
1 'polypeptide(L)'
;MNVVVTWMYCSPPKEKINHAQMGADSDLAETQNYYWRCIFLMFESSWRLNGGDTRHILLVNKRPPDEIDGVDTRQLIEQYGVEVIDIPNITKAPEDYHTAWNIQFTLIDIMKWIGENTAAEDHVYLLDSDVVFNLPLNDEMAEVIDKKKAMIYTIDYELDHVVNGNTRRDLLAISKEMSGGYDRDEFRYAGGEIIGGLGKEYTRMAELSRKYYEECLERYANKQSKFLTEEHLFSYVYDLLGYEPYTANKFLKRIWTDRSLYTTITGDEHGLVFWHLPAEKKKGFYKLFQQYRLKDDGSYVLDTDQHGRFYGIDATLGTHLMVWPKRVARKMYYMLKK
;
A
#
# COMPACT_ATOMS: atom_id res chain seq x y z
N MET A 1 -18.44 -11.77 -3.13
CA MET A 1 -18.05 -11.67 -1.70
C MET A 1 -16.94 -10.63 -1.58
N ASN A 2 -16.71 -10.04 -0.40
CA ASN A 2 -15.56 -9.14 -0.19
C ASN A 2 -14.31 -9.96 0.14
N VAL A 3 -13.19 -9.65 -0.51
CA VAL A 3 -11.90 -10.28 -0.28
C VAL A 3 -10.85 -9.20 -0.03
N VAL A 4 -10.25 -9.20 1.16
CA VAL A 4 -9.18 -8.26 1.53
C VAL A 4 -7.87 -9.01 1.48
N VAL A 5 -6.96 -8.50 0.66
CA VAL A 5 -5.66 -9.12 0.39
C VAL A 5 -4.56 -8.15 0.75
N THR A 6 -3.56 -8.63 1.46
CA THR A 6 -2.26 -7.94 1.57
C THR A 6 -1.14 -8.95 1.45
N TRP A 7 0.10 -8.47 1.42
CA TRP A 7 1.26 -9.30 1.22
C TRP A 7 2.45 -8.80 2.03
N MET A 8 3.41 -9.71 2.25
CA MET A 8 4.69 -9.36 2.84
C MET A 8 5.82 -10.14 2.20
N TYR A 9 6.83 -9.41 1.75
CA TYR A 9 8.12 -9.96 1.44
C TYR A 9 9.13 -9.67 2.55
N CYS A 10 9.54 -10.72 3.25
CA CYS A 10 10.66 -10.70 4.17
C CYS A 10 11.95 -10.98 3.40
N SER A 11 12.81 -9.97 3.24
CA SER A 11 14.12 -10.19 2.62
C SER A 11 14.92 -11.27 3.38
N PRO A 12 15.47 -12.28 2.68
CA PRO A 12 16.39 -13.24 3.28
C PRO A 12 17.63 -12.55 3.86
N PRO A 13 18.34 -13.20 4.80
CA PRO A 13 19.60 -12.68 5.33
C PRO A 13 20.57 -12.32 4.21
N LYS A 14 21.19 -11.13 4.28
CA LYS A 14 22.12 -10.56 3.29
C LYS A 14 21.48 -10.00 2.02
N GLU A 15 20.17 -10.14 1.82
CA GLU A 15 19.45 -9.42 0.77
C GLU A 15 18.99 -8.06 1.33
N LYS A 16 19.79 -7.02 1.10
CA LYS A 16 19.49 -5.66 1.55
C LYS A 16 18.74 -4.91 0.46
N ILE A 17 17.42 -4.82 0.64
CA ILE A 17 16.54 -4.01 -0.20
C ILE A 17 16.36 -2.66 0.48
N ASN A 18 16.66 -1.58 -0.24
CA ASN A 18 16.42 -0.23 0.27
C ASN A 18 14.92 0.10 0.20
N HIS A 19 14.25 0.09 1.35
CA HIS A 19 12.90 0.67 1.48
C HIS A 19 13.04 2.15 1.85
N ALA A 20 12.68 3.05 0.92
CA ALA A 20 12.90 4.49 1.07
C ALA A 20 12.29 5.10 2.34
N GLN A 21 11.25 4.47 2.91
CA GLN A 21 10.56 4.92 4.12
C GLN A 21 11.19 4.42 5.43
N MET A 22 12.02 3.36 5.38
CA MET A 22 12.53 2.69 6.59
C MET A 22 13.96 3.09 6.93
N GLY A 23 14.81 3.38 5.94
CA GLY A 23 16.20 3.79 6.18
C GLY A 23 17.04 2.78 6.99
N ALA A 24 16.59 1.52 7.06
CA ALA A 24 17.21 0.40 7.77
C ALA A 24 17.18 -0.84 6.87
N ASP A 25 18.11 -1.77 7.11
CA ASP A 25 18.25 -2.98 6.29
C ASP A 25 16.97 -3.86 6.37
N SER A 26 16.47 -4.29 5.21
CA SER A 26 15.21 -5.05 5.06
C SER A 26 15.24 -6.47 5.64
N ASP A 27 16.44 -7.02 5.85
CA ASP A 27 16.64 -8.38 6.37
C ASP A 27 16.63 -8.44 7.90
N LEU A 28 16.59 -7.29 8.58
CA LEU A 28 16.51 -7.22 10.04
C LEU A 28 15.10 -7.55 10.54
N ALA A 29 15.01 -8.43 11.54
CA ALA A 29 13.74 -8.80 12.19
C ALA A 29 13.01 -7.58 12.76
N GLU A 30 13.73 -6.59 13.32
CA GLU A 30 13.13 -5.35 13.81
C GLU A 30 12.45 -4.57 12.68
N THR A 31 13.10 -4.47 11.51
CA THR A 31 12.53 -3.82 10.32
C THR A 31 11.27 -4.53 9.85
N GLN A 32 11.30 -5.87 9.79
CA GLN A 32 10.17 -6.70 9.39
C GLN A 32 9.00 -6.54 10.39
N ASN A 33 9.27 -6.47 11.69
CA ASN A 33 8.24 -6.29 12.70
C ASN A 33 7.46 -4.97 12.53
N TYR A 34 8.03 -3.92 11.92
CA TYR A 34 7.24 -2.73 11.62
C TYR A 34 6.09 -3.03 10.65
N TYR A 35 6.37 -3.79 9.59
CA TYR A 35 5.36 -4.19 8.60
C TYR A 35 4.38 -5.21 9.15
N TRP A 36 4.85 -6.19 9.93
CA TRP A 36 3.94 -7.16 10.54
C TRP A 36 2.89 -6.51 11.46
N ARG A 37 3.29 -5.50 12.25
CA ARG A 37 2.32 -4.72 13.05
C ARG A 37 1.29 -4.03 12.17
N CYS A 38 1.70 -3.50 11.03
CA CYS A 38 0.79 -2.85 10.08
C CYS A 38 -0.22 -3.86 9.53
N ILE A 39 0.25 -5.02 9.06
CA ILE A 39 -0.59 -6.11 8.53
C ILE A 39 -1.61 -6.59 9.55
N PHE A 40 -1.19 -6.88 10.79
CA PHE A 40 -2.11 -7.35 11.82
C PHE A 40 -3.13 -6.29 12.23
N LEU A 41 -2.76 -5.00 12.24
CA LEU A 41 -3.71 -3.91 12.51
C LEU A 41 -4.64 -3.63 11.32
N MET A 42 -4.19 -3.86 10.09
CA MET A 42 -5.07 -3.84 8.91
C MET A 42 -6.13 -4.94 9.02
N PHE A 43 -5.74 -6.18 9.32
CA PHE A 43 -6.69 -7.28 9.50
C PHE A 43 -7.58 -7.10 10.74
N GLU A 44 -7.06 -6.59 11.85
CA GLU A 44 -7.87 -6.24 13.02
C GLU A 44 -8.96 -5.26 12.63
N SER A 45 -8.60 -4.15 11.97
CA SER A 45 -9.57 -3.11 11.63
C SER A 45 -10.60 -3.60 10.61
N SER A 46 -10.16 -4.40 9.62
CA SER A 46 -11.07 -5.05 8.67
C SER A 46 -12.03 -6.01 9.37
N TRP A 47 -11.52 -6.90 10.23
CA TRP A 47 -12.33 -7.89 10.95
C TRP A 47 -13.31 -7.23 11.91
N ARG A 48 -12.88 -6.21 12.65
CA ARG A 48 -13.75 -5.48 13.59
C ARG A 48 -14.90 -4.77 12.88
N LEU A 49 -14.67 -4.26 11.67
CA LEU A 49 -15.66 -3.47 10.92
C LEU A 49 -16.50 -4.29 9.93
N ASN A 50 -15.96 -5.41 9.43
CA ASN A 50 -16.56 -6.20 8.33
C ASN A 50 -16.67 -7.70 8.66
N GLY A 51 -16.34 -8.13 9.89
CA GLY A 51 -16.19 -9.52 10.27
C GLY A 51 -17.43 -10.38 10.01
N GLY A 52 -17.20 -11.62 9.54
CA GLY A 52 -18.24 -12.59 9.17
C GLY A 52 -18.51 -12.70 7.67
N ASP A 53 -18.38 -11.59 6.93
CA ASP A 53 -18.74 -11.51 5.50
C ASP A 53 -17.55 -11.22 4.56
N THR A 54 -16.34 -11.10 5.12
CA THR A 54 -15.11 -10.78 4.39
C THR A 54 -14.07 -11.90 4.53
N ARG A 55 -13.50 -12.32 3.40
CA ARG A 55 -12.37 -13.25 3.35
C ARG A 55 -11.06 -12.47 3.48
N HIS A 56 -10.20 -12.86 4.43
CA HIS A 56 -8.89 -12.22 4.65
C HIS A 56 -7.76 -13.10 4.14
N ILE A 57 -6.89 -12.57 3.27
CA ILE A 57 -5.79 -13.31 2.65
C ILE A 57 -4.47 -12.57 2.85
N LEU A 58 -3.46 -13.28 3.33
CA LEU A 58 -2.10 -12.78 3.52
C LEU A 58 -1.12 -13.61 2.69
N LEU A 59 -0.53 -13.02 1.66
CA LEU A 59 0.50 -13.68 0.85
C LEU A 59 1.91 -13.38 1.37
N VAL A 60 2.70 -14.43 1.64
CA VAL A 60 4.03 -14.27 2.25
C VAL A 60 5.10 -15.14 1.61
N ASN A 61 6.34 -14.69 1.55
CA ASN A 61 7.48 -15.57 1.25
C ASN A 61 8.06 -16.23 2.51
N LYS A 62 7.68 -15.73 3.69
CA LYS A 62 8.07 -16.22 5.00
C LYS A 62 6.90 -15.99 5.96
N ARG A 63 6.50 -17.04 6.67
CA ARG A 63 5.43 -16.96 7.67
C ARG A 63 5.74 -15.90 8.76
N PRO A 64 4.70 -15.26 9.34
CA PRO A 64 4.89 -14.34 10.45
C PRO A 64 5.66 -15.01 11.61
N PRO A 65 6.44 -14.24 12.40
CA PRO A 65 7.03 -14.77 13.63
C PRO A 65 5.92 -15.16 14.62
N ASP A 66 6.13 -16.22 15.42
CA ASP A 66 5.13 -16.70 16.40
C ASP A 66 4.67 -15.61 17.38
N GLU A 67 5.55 -14.64 17.69
CA GLU A 67 5.25 -13.53 18.58
C GLU A 67 5.84 -12.21 18.06
N ILE A 68 5.10 -11.11 18.27
CA ILE A 68 5.58 -9.73 18.10
C ILE A 68 5.23 -8.97 19.36
N ASP A 69 6.21 -8.35 20.02
CA ASP A 69 6.02 -7.51 21.21
C ASP A 69 5.15 -8.15 22.32
N GLY A 70 5.27 -9.47 22.55
CA GLY A 70 4.44 -10.19 23.52
C GLY A 70 3.05 -10.61 23.04
N VAL A 71 2.73 -10.42 21.76
CA VAL A 71 1.46 -10.81 21.13
C VAL A 71 1.67 -12.03 20.24
N ASP A 72 1.00 -13.14 20.55
CA ASP A 72 1.02 -14.37 19.74
C ASP A 72 0.30 -14.14 18.40
N THR A 73 1.06 -14.17 17.31
CA THR A 73 0.53 -13.87 15.99
C THR A 73 -0.30 -14.99 15.41
N ARG A 74 -0.11 -16.24 15.87
CA ARG A 74 -0.89 -17.40 15.43
C ARG A 74 -2.33 -17.27 15.92
N GLN A 75 -2.50 -16.76 17.14
CA GLN A 75 -3.81 -16.42 17.69
C GLN A 75 -4.48 -15.30 16.90
N LEU A 76 -3.75 -14.27 16.47
CA LEU A 76 -4.30 -13.20 15.62
C LEU A 76 -4.74 -13.73 14.25
N ILE A 77 -3.95 -14.61 13.63
CA ILE A 77 -4.29 -15.26 12.35
C ILE A 77 -5.62 -16.02 12.49
N GLU A 78 -5.75 -16.84 13.54
CA GLU A 78 -6.98 -17.60 13.78
C GLU A 78 -8.17 -16.68 14.09
N GLN A 79 -7.98 -15.72 15.01
CA GLN A 79 -9.05 -14.80 15.44
C GLN A 79 -9.61 -13.97 14.28
N TYR A 80 -8.76 -13.48 13.39
CA TYR A 80 -9.18 -12.66 12.26
C TYR A 80 -9.53 -13.49 11.01
N GLY A 81 -9.43 -14.82 11.08
CA GLY A 81 -9.73 -15.71 9.96
C GLY A 81 -8.80 -15.48 8.76
N VAL A 82 -7.51 -15.21 9.00
CA VAL A 82 -6.55 -14.88 7.95
C VAL A 82 -6.04 -16.16 7.28
N GLU A 83 -6.27 -16.28 5.98
CA GLU A 83 -5.67 -17.30 5.14
C GLU A 83 -4.24 -16.90 4.78
N VAL A 84 -3.25 -17.55 5.39
CA VAL A 84 -1.84 -17.29 5.09
C VAL A 84 -1.37 -18.21 3.97
N ILE A 85 -1.01 -17.62 2.83
CA ILE A 85 -0.63 -18.31 1.60
C ILE A 85 0.84 -18.01 1.28
N ASP A 86 1.60 -19.04 0.89
CA ASP A 86 2.96 -18.83 0.44
C ASP A 86 2.96 -18.25 -0.99
N ILE A 87 3.73 -17.19 -1.23
CA ILE A 87 3.84 -16.54 -2.54
C ILE A 87 4.38 -17.57 -3.54
N PRO A 88 3.65 -17.88 -4.63
CA PRO A 88 3.99 -18.98 -5.52
C PRO A 88 5.25 -18.70 -6.35
N ASN A 89 5.47 -17.43 -6.71
CA ASN A 89 6.62 -16.97 -7.47
C ASN A 89 6.98 -15.54 -7.06
N ILE A 90 8.26 -15.19 -7.13
CA ILE A 90 8.78 -13.89 -6.69
C ILE A 90 9.47 -13.22 -7.87
N THR A 91 8.71 -12.44 -8.63
CA THR A 91 9.25 -11.62 -9.70
C THR A 91 10.07 -10.48 -9.12
N LYS A 92 11.37 -10.46 -9.45
CA LYS A 92 12.29 -9.39 -9.11
C LYS A 92 12.89 -8.78 -10.36
N ALA A 93 13.16 -7.47 -10.30
CA ALA A 93 14.01 -6.81 -11.27
C ALA A 93 15.49 -7.16 -11.02
N PRO A 94 16.36 -7.08 -12.05
CA PRO A 94 17.81 -7.16 -11.88
C PRO A 94 18.33 -6.23 -10.77
N GLU A 95 19.41 -6.60 -10.09
CA GLU A 95 19.93 -5.84 -8.92
C GLU A 95 20.34 -4.40 -9.28
N ASP A 96 20.82 -4.18 -10.50
CA ASP A 96 21.24 -2.89 -11.05
C ASP A 96 20.15 -2.21 -11.91
N TYR A 97 18.91 -2.71 -11.86
CA TYR A 97 17.78 -2.18 -12.62
C TYR A 97 17.35 -0.77 -12.19
N HIS A 98 17.25 -0.57 -10.87
CA HIS A 98 16.90 0.68 -10.20
C HIS A 98 17.40 0.65 -8.74
N THR A 99 17.57 1.81 -8.12
CA THR A 99 18.24 1.96 -6.81
C THR A 99 17.45 1.45 -5.60
N ALA A 100 16.17 1.13 -5.75
CA ALA A 100 15.29 0.67 -4.68
C ALA A 100 14.11 -0.14 -5.26
N TRP A 101 13.37 -0.83 -4.39
CA TRP A 101 12.07 -1.47 -4.72
C TRP A 101 12.10 -2.58 -5.78
N ASN A 102 13.24 -3.23 -5.99
CA ASN A 102 13.41 -4.34 -6.96
C ASN A 102 12.47 -5.54 -6.74
N ILE A 103 11.90 -5.67 -5.54
CA ILE A 103 10.96 -6.73 -5.12
C ILE A 103 9.50 -6.45 -5.51
N GLN A 104 9.13 -5.20 -5.74
CA GLN A 104 7.72 -4.82 -5.83
C GLN A 104 6.99 -5.39 -7.07
N PHE A 105 7.73 -5.81 -8.10
CA PHE A 105 7.16 -6.55 -9.23
C PHE A 105 6.57 -7.92 -8.84
N THR A 106 6.80 -8.41 -7.62
CA THR A 106 6.09 -9.56 -7.03
C THR A 106 4.57 -9.36 -7.03
N LEU A 107 4.09 -8.10 -7.05
CA LEU A 107 2.67 -7.81 -7.22
C LEU A 107 2.07 -8.37 -8.52
N ILE A 108 2.87 -8.60 -9.56
CA ILE A 108 2.40 -9.30 -10.77
C ILE A 108 2.01 -10.76 -10.44
N ASP A 109 2.83 -11.45 -9.65
CA ASP A 109 2.54 -12.82 -9.22
C ASP A 109 1.36 -12.88 -8.24
N ILE A 110 1.24 -11.90 -7.37
CA ILE A 110 0.11 -11.78 -6.43
C ILE A 110 -1.20 -11.53 -7.20
N MET A 111 -1.22 -10.60 -8.16
CA MET A 111 -2.40 -10.35 -8.99
C MET A 111 -2.79 -11.61 -9.77
N LYS A 112 -1.81 -12.34 -10.32
CA LYS A 112 -2.07 -13.62 -10.99
C LYS A 112 -2.74 -14.61 -10.04
N TRP A 113 -2.18 -14.78 -8.84
CA TRP A 113 -2.73 -15.68 -7.83
C TRP A 113 -4.16 -15.30 -7.44
N ILE A 114 -4.45 -14.01 -7.24
CA ILE A 114 -5.80 -13.52 -6.94
C ILE A 114 -6.77 -13.93 -8.04
N GLY A 115 -6.43 -13.68 -9.31
CA GLY A 115 -7.28 -14.03 -10.45
C GLY A 115 -7.53 -15.54 -10.61
N GLU A 116 -6.62 -16.39 -10.11
CA GLU A 116 -6.75 -17.85 -10.12
C GLU A 116 -7.51 -18.41 -8.90
N ASN A 117 -7.59 -17.67 -7.78
CA ASN A 117 -8.04 -18.18 -6.48
C ASN A 117 -9.20 -17.38 -5.85
N THR A 118 -9.82 -16.49 -6.62
CA THR A 118 -11.05 -15.76 -6.26
C THR A 118 -12.13 -16.00 -7.31
N ALA A 119 -13.40 -15.83 -6.94
CA ALA A 119 -14.48 -15.90 -7.91
C ALA A 119 -14.42 -14.69 -8.85
N ALA A 120 -14.93 -14.85 -10.07
CA ALA A 120 -14.88 -13.79 -11.09
C ALA A 120 -15.60 -12.51 -10.65
N GLU A 121 -16.63 -12.67 -9.83
CA GLU A 121 -17.50 -11.64 -9.26
C GLU A 121 -17.14 -11.20 -7.83
N ASP A 122 -16.06 -11.73 -7.25
CA ASP A 122 -15.62 -11.26 -5.93
C ASP A 122 -15.07 -9.83 -6.01
N HIS A 123 -15.44 -9.01 -5.02
CA HIS A 123 -14.90 -7.67 -4.81
C HIS A 123 -13.60 -7.81 -4.04
N VAL A 124 -12.47 -7.71 -4.74
CA VAL A 124 -11.15 -7.88 -4.14
C VAL A 124 -10.50 -6.52 -3.91
N TYR A 125 -9.89 -6.36 -2.74
CA TYR A 125 -9.14 -5.18 -2.31
C TYR A 125 -7.72 -5.62 -1.96
N LEU A 126 -6.77 -5.41 -2.88
CA LEU A 126 -5.36 -5.61 -2.62
C LEU A 126 -4.78 -4.32 -2.05
N LEU A 127 -4.35 -4.36 -0.78
CA LEU A 127 -3.97 -3.19 0.01
C LEU A 127 -2.51 -3.23 0.43
N ASP A 128 -1.87 -2.06 0.46
CA ASP A 128 -0.60 -1.86 1.15
C ASP A 128 -0.72 -2.19 2.65
N SER A 129 0.35 -2.71 3.23
CA SER A 129 0.36 -3.18 4.62
C SER A 129 -0.01 -2.13 5.67
N ASP A 130 0.23 -0.84 5.37
CA ASP A 130 -0.04 0.30 6.24
C ASP A 130 -1.28 1.09 5.84
N VAL A 131 -2.20 0.42 5.13
CA VAL A 131 -3.60 0.83 5.02
C VAL A 131 -4.38 0.28 6.22
N VAL A 132 -5.30 1.06 6.78
CA VAL A 132 -6.22 0.62 7.83
C VAL A 132 -7.65 1.00 7.50
N PHE A 133 -8.60 0.20 8.00
CA PHE A 133 -10.02 0.47 7.86
C PHE A 133 -10.47 1.42 8.97
N ASN A 134 -11.01 2.57 8.58
CA ASN A 134 -11.66 3.52 9.47
C ASN A 134 -13.19 3.35 9.46
N LEU A 135 -13.76 3.00 8.30
CA LEU A 135 -15.18 2.66 8.11
C LEU A 135 -15.31 1.27 7.49
N PRO A 136 -16.47 0.60 7.61
CA PRO A 136 -16.70 -0.65 6.91
C PRO A 136 -16.70 -0.46 5.39
N LEU A 137 -16.42 -1.53 4.67
CA LEU A 137 -16.72 -1.64 3.24
C LEU A 137 -18.22 -1.40 3.04
N ASN A 138 -18.57 -0.70 1.97
CA ASN A 138 -19.95 -0.29 1.73
C ASN A 138 -20.38 -0.51 0.28
N ASP A 139 -21.70 -0.48 0.06
CA ASP A 139 -22.31 -0.73 -1.25
C ASP A 139 -21.82 0.23 -2.34
N GLU A 140 -21.47 1.47 -1.98
CA GLU A 140 -20.94 2.44 -2.94
C GLU A 140 -19.59 2.00 -3.52
N MET A 141 -18.75 1.32 -2.74
CA MET A 141 -17.49 0.75 -3.22
C MET A 141 -17.75 -0.42 -4.17
N ALA A 142 -18.67 -1.31 -3.80
CA ALA A 142 -19.07 -2.43 -4.65
C ALA A 142 -19.63 -1.92 -5.99
N GLU A 143 -20.50 -0.90 -5.97
CA GLU A 143 -21.03 -0.26 -7.17
C GLU A 143 -19.94 0.36 -8.05
N VAL A 144 -18.92 0.99 -7.45
CA VAL A 144 -17.79 1.53 -8.19
C VAL A 144 -17.03 0.40 -8.88
N ILE A 145 -16.71 -0.70 -8.19
CA ILE A 145 -16.04 -1.85 -8.80
C ILE A 145 -16.90 -2.45 -9.92
N ASP A 146 -18.19 -2.63 -9.71
CA ASP A 146 -19.08 -3.23 -10.71
C ASP A 146 -19.21 -2.37 -11.97
N LYS A 147 -19.34 -1.06 -11.81
CA LYS A 147 -19.53 -0.12 -12.94
C LYS A 147 -18.21 0.27 -13.62
N LYS A 148 -17.14 0.45 -12.84
CA LYS A 148 -15.85 1.00 -13.30
C LYS A 148 -14.76 -0.06 -13.44
N LYS A 149 -15.04 -1.32 -13.08
CA LYS A 149 -14.17 -2.51 -13.13
C LYS A 149 -13.04 -2.51 -12.11
N ALA A 150 -12.48 -1.34 -11.80
CA ALA A 150 -11.38 -1.19 -10.87
C ALA A 150 -11.49 0.09 -10.02
N MET A 151 -10.98 0.00 -8.79
CA MET A 151 -10.73 1.11 -7.89
C MET A 151 -9.25 1.47 -7.92
N ILE A 152 -8.95 2.62 -8.51
CA ILE A 152 -7.60 3.14 -8.72
C ILE A 152 -7.44 4.43 -7.92
N TYR A 153 -6.41 4.48 -7.07
CA TYR A 153 -6.03 5.70 -6.37
C TYR A 153 -5.07 6.51 -7.23
N THR A 154 -5.51 7.66 -7.72
CA THR A 154 -4.73 8.51 -8.64
C THR A 154 -4.12 9.69 -7.89
N ILE A 155 -2.86 9.98 -8.18
CA ILE A 155 -2.12 11.08 -7.56
C ILE A 155 -1.74 12.13 -8.61
N ASP A 156 -2.16 13.36 -8.36
CA ASP A 156 -1.93 14.51 -9.24
C ASP A 156 -0.55 15.12 -9.01
N TYR A 157 0.50 14.37 -9.34
CA TYR A 157 1.83 14.93 -9.40
C TYR A 157 1.94 15.95 -10.54
N GLU A 158 2.64 17.05 -10.28
CA GLU A 158 3.04 18.00 -11.32
C GLU A 158 3.86 17.29 -12.42
N LEU A 159 3.79 17.77 -13.66
CA LEU A 159 4.38 17.08 -14.81
C LEU A 159 5.87 16.80 -14.68
N ASP A 160 6.61 17.75 -14.09
CA ASP A 160 8.06 17.70 -13.92
C ASP A 160 8.48 17.25 -12.51
N HIS A 161 7.53 16.81 -11.68
CA HIS A 161 7.83 16.23 -10.39
C HIS A 161 8.44 14.83 -10.57
N VAL A 162 9.63 14.61 -10.04
CA VAL A 162 10.31 13.31 -10.09
C VAL A 162 9.70 12.37 -9.06
N VAL A 163 9.08 11.29 -9.53
CA VAL A 163 8.54 10.20 -8.71
C VAL A 163 9.36 8.95 -9.01
N ASN A 164 10.06 8.43 -8.01
CA ASN A 164 10.87 7.22 -8.11
C ASN A 164 11.82 7.21 -9.35
N GLY A 165 12.43 8.37 -9.65
CA GLY A 165 13.44 8.52 -10.70
C GLY A 165 12.93 9.00 -12.06
N ASN A 166 11.63 8.97 -12.33
CA ASN A 166 11.04 9.49 -13.57
C ASN A 166 10.05 10.63 -13.28
N THR A 167 9.95 11.60 -14.17
CA THR A 167 8.84 12.56 -14.18
C THR A 167 7.63 11.99 -14.91
N ARG A 168 6.44 12.61 -14.77
CA ARG A 168 5.27 12.21 -15.58
C ARG A 168 5.52 12.39 -17.08
N ARG A 169 6.37 13.36 -17.48
CA ARG A 169 6.78 13.50 -18.89
C ARG A 169 7.62 12.33 -19.37
N ASP A 170 8.56 11.88 -18.56
CA ASP A 170 9.39 10.72 -18.89
C ASP A 170 8.52 9.47 -19.01
N LEU A 171 7.59 9.27 -18.07
CA LEU A 171 6.64 8.15 -18.10
C LEU A 171 5.76 8.17 -19.35
N LEU A 172 5.27 9.35 -19.76
CA LEU A 172 4.53 9.51 -21.00
C LEU A 172 5.40 9.16 -22.24
N ALA A 173 6.64 9.65 -22.29
CA ALA A 173 7.55 9.37 -23.40
C ALA A 173 7.86 7.87 -23.51
N ILE A 174 8.19 7.22 -22.39
CA ILE A 174 8.39 5.77 -22.31
C ILE A 174 7.14 5.05 -22.82
N SER A 175 5.96 5.42 -22.31
CA SER A 175 4.69 4.81 -22.69
C SER A 175 4.43 4.89 -24.19
N LYS A 176 4.68 6.04 -24.82
CA LYS A 176 4.51 6.23 -26.28
C LYS A 176 5.44 5.36 -27.12
N GLU A 177 6.60 4.99 -26.59
CA GLU A 177 7.54 4.10 -27.26
C GLU A 177 7.24 2.60 -27.02
N MET A 178 6.40 2.26 -26.04
CA MET A 178 6.12 0.85 -25.73
C MET A 178 5.40 0.16 -26.90
N SER A 179 5.65 -1.14 -27.08
CA SER A 179 5.18 -1.95 -28.22
C SER A 179 3.65 -1.95 -28.45
N GLY A 180 2.87 -1.59 -27.43
CA GLY A 180 1.40 -1.51 -27.50
C GLY A 180 0.85 -0.22 -28.12
N GLY A 181 1.67 0.81 -28.26
CA GLY A 181 1.23 2.16 -28.62
C GLY A 181 0.40 2.79 -27.49
N TYR A 182 0.81 3.97 -27.03
CA TYR A 182 0.09 4.72 -26.00
C TYR A 182 -0.51 5.99 -26.61
N ASP A 183 -1.82 5.96 -26.82
CA ASP A 183 -2.58 7.00 -27.54
C ASP A 183 -3.16 8.06 -26.60
N ARG A 184 -2.51 8.30 -25.46
CA ARG A 184 -2.89 9.38 -24.54
C ARG A 184 -1.88 10.51 -24.62
N ASP A 185 -2.40 11.72 -24.37
CA ASP A 185 -1.59 12.94 -24.30
C ASP A 185 -1.01 13.20 -22.91
N GLU A 186 -1.48 12.45 -21.91
CA GLU A 186 -0.99 12.52 -20.53
C GLU A 186 -0.79 11.11 -19.96
N PHE A 187 0.17 11.00 -19.05
CA PHE A 187 0.35 9.81 -18.21
C PHE A 187 -0.29 10.06 -16.85
N ARG A 188 -1.23 9.20 -16.43
CA ARG A 188 -1.87 9.30 -15.12
C ARG A 188 -1.16 8.40 -14.13
N TYR A 189 -0.75 8.97 -13.00
CA TYR A 189 -0.03 8.22 -11.99
C TYR A 189 -1.01 7.63 -10.97
N ALA A 190 -1.05 6.30 -10.89
CA ALA A 190 -1.74 5.56 -9.84
C ALA A 190 -0.76 5.22 -8.71
N GLY A 191 -1.17 5.44 -7.46
CA GLY A 191 -0.42 5.00 -6.30
C GLY A 191 -0.64 3.51 -5.98
N GLY A 192 0.29 2.92 -5.24
CA GLY A 192 0.27 1.49 -4.87
C GLY A 192 -0.65 1.12 -3.69
N GLU A 193 -1.35 2.09 -3.09
CA GLU A 193 -2.12 1.88 -1.85
C GLU A 193 -3.20 0.82 -1.94
N ILE A 194 -3.87 0.80 -3.08
CA ILE A 194 -5.02 -0.02 -3.35
C ILE A 194 -5.05 -0.36 -4.83
N ILE A 195 -5.20 -1.66 -5.08
CA ILE A 195 -5.66 -2.18 -6.35
C ILE A 195 -6.96 -2.89 -6.01
N GLY A 196 -8.10 -2.25 -6.28
CA GLY A 196 -9.41 -2.85 -6.06
C GLY A 196 -10.06 -3.24 -7.39
N GLY A 197 -10.82 -4.32 -7.41
CA GLY A 197 -11.51 -4.75 -8.63
C GLY A 197 -12.24 -6.08 -8.47
N LEU A 198 -12.91 -6.51 -9.54
CA LEU A 198 -13.48 -7.85 -9.59
C LEU A 198 -12.38 -8.90 -9.74
N GLY A 199 -12.54 -10.10 -9.17
CA GLY A 199 -11.54 -11.18 -9.26
C GLY A 199 -11.05 -11.44 -10.70
N LYS A 200 -11.97 -11.41 -11.68
CA LYS A 200 -11.62 -11.56 -13.12
C LYS A 200 -10.72 -10.47 -13.69
N GLU A 201 -10.76 -9.25 -13.13
CA GLU A 201 -9.94 -8.13 -13.61
C GLU A 201 -8.48 -8.30 -13.18
N TYR A 202 -8.20 -9.04 -12.11
CA TYR A 202 -6.83 -9.36 -11.67
C TYR A 202 -6.10 -10.24 -12.68
N THR A 203 -6.78 -11.19 -13.32
CA THR A 203 -6.21 -11.97 -14.42
C THR A 203 -5.73 -11.05 -15.55
N ARG A 204 -6.59 -10.11 -15.97
CA ARG A 204 -6.28 -9.14 -17.04
C ARG A 204 -5.12 -8.22 -16.65
N MET A 205 -5.12 -7.72 -15.41
CA MET A 205 -4.03 -6.89 -14.88
C MET A 205 -2.71 -7.66 -14.85
N ALA A 206 -2.71 -8.91 -14.36
CA ALA A 206 -1.51 -9.73 -14.25
C ALA A 206 -0.92 -10.09 -15.62
N GLU A 207 -1.75 -10.53 -16.57
CA GLU A 207 -1.33 -10.88 -17.93
C GLU A 207 -0.69 -9.68 -18.64
N LEU A 208 -1.35 -8.52 -18.60
CA LEU A 208 -0.85 -7.33 -19.27
C LEU A 208 0.41 -6.76 -18.58
N SER A 209 0.44 -6.81 -17.24
CA SER A 209 1.63 -6.41 -16.47
C SER A 209 2.81 -7.32 -16.78
N ARG A 210 2.62 -8.64 -16.89
CA ARG A 210 3.69 -9.58 -17.25
C ARG A 210 4.30 -9.23 -18.61
N LYS A 211 3.46 -9.01 -19.62
CA LYS A 211 3.90 -8.63 -20.97
C LYS A 211 4.79 -7.39 -20.95
N TYR A 212 4.34 -6.31 -20.31
CA TYR A 212 5.09 -5.05 -20.33
C TYR A 212 6.24 -5.01 -19.34
N TYR A 213 6.22 -5.86 -18.31
CA TYR A 213 7.40 -6.12 -17.49
C TYR A 213 8.51 -6.77 -18.31
N GLU A 214 8.20 -7.77 -19.15
CA GLU A 214 9.17 -8.38 -20.07
C GLU A 214 9.77 -7.35 -21.04
N GLU A 215 8.95 -6.48 -21.63
CA GLU A 215 9.43 -5.36 -22.45
C GLU A 215 10.33 -4.39 -21.65
N CYS A 216 10.02 -4.14 -20.40
CA CYS A 216 10.86 -3.33 -19.51
C CYS A 216 12.23 -4.01 -19.23
N LEU A 217 12.30 -5.34 -19.19
CA LEU A 217 13.56 -6.08 -19.08
C LEU A 217 14.37 -6.04 -20.38
N GLU A 218 13.72 -6.09 -21.55
CA GLU A 218 14.38 -5.93 -22.84
C GLU A 218 14.96 -4.52 -23.00
N ARG A 219 14.18 -3.49 -22.69
CA ARG A 219 14.64 -2.09 -22.65
C ARG A 219 15.82 -1.93 -21.69
N TYR A 220 15.77 -2.57 -20.54
CA TYR A 220 16.88 -2.58 -19.58
C TYR A 220 18.15 -3.17 -20.18
N ALA A 221 18.09 -4.36 -20.78
CA ALA A 221 19.23 -5.00 -21.44
C ALA A 221 19.82 -4.13 -22.55
N ASN A 222 18.97 -3.36 -23.24
CA ASN A 222 19.35 -2.43 -24.31
C ASN A 222 19.72 -1.02 -23.82
N LYS A 223 19.77 -0.77 -22.49
CA LYS A 223 20.06 0.53 -21.87
C LYS A 223 19.10 1.66 -22.33
N GLN A 224 17.85 1.32 -22.57
CA GLN A 224 16.78 2.24 -22.93
C GLN A 224 16.00 2.71 -21.70
N SER A 225 15.27 3.82 -21.86
CA SER A 225 14.31 4.29 -20.85
C SER A 225 13.20 3.26 -20.63
N LYS A 226 12.78 3.09 -19.37
CA LYS A 226 11.88 2.02 -18.91
C LYS A 226 11.12 2.45 -17.66
N PHE A 227 10.06 1.73 -17.32
CA PHE A 227 9.39 1.90 -16.03
C PHE A 227 10.29 1.39 -14.90
N LEU A 228 10.55 2.23 -13.91
CA LEU A 228 11.53 1.92 -12.86
C LEU A 228 10.94 1.15 -11.67
N THR A 229 9.62 1.26 -11.46
CA THR A 229 8.89 0.67 -10.33
C THR A 229 7.59 0.05 -10.82
N GLU A 230 6.96 -0.73 -9.96
CA GLU A 230 5.66 -1.34 -10.17
C GLU A 230 4.56 -0.30 -10.39
N GLU A 231 4.56 0.83 -9.67
CA GLU A 231 3.48 1.81 -9.81
C GLU A 231 3.54 2.50 -11.19
N HIS A 232 4.73 2.68 -11.75
CA HIS A 232 4.90 3.14 -13.13
C HIS A 232 4.30 2.15 -14.13
N LEU A 233 4.65 0.85 -13.99
CA LEU A 233 4.14 -0.20 -14.86
C LEU A 233 2.62 -0.34 -14.75
N PHE A 234 2.09 -0.36 -13.53
CA PHE A 234 0.68 -0.56 -13.28
C PHE A 234 -0.16 0.63 -13.72
N SER A 235 0.32 1.86 -13.52
CA SER A 235 -0.31 3.06 -14.07
C SER A 235 -0.52 2.94 -15.59
N TYR A 236 0.52 2.51 -16.31
CA TYR A 236 0.45 2.26 -17.75
C TYR A 236 -0.55 1.14 -18.11
N VAL A 237 -0.51 0.03 -17.38
CA VAL A 237 -1.42 -1.11 -17.58
C VAL A 237 -2.88 -0.72 -17.35
N TYR A 238 -3.18 0.08 -16.32
CA TYR A 238 -4.55 0.53 -16.02
C TYR A 238 -5.12 1.39 -17.14
N ASP A 239 -4.33 2.30 -17.69
CA ASP A 239 -4.76 3.12 -18.84
C ASP A 239 -5.02 2.26 -20.08
N LEU A 240 -4.18 1.25 -20.36
CA LEU A 240 -4.40 0.32 -21.48
C LEU A 240 -5.64 -0.56 -21.31
N LEU A 241 -5.95 -0.96 -20.08
CA LEU A 241 -7.17 -1.71 -19.76
C LEU A 241 -8.42 -0.82 -19.77
N GLY A 242 -8.24 0.50 -19.90
CA GLY A 242 -9.31 1.49 -19.94
C GLY A 242 -9.97 1.72 -18.59
N TYR A 243 -9.22 1.53 -17.49
CA TYR A 243 -9.72 1.82 -16.15
C TYR A 243 -9.81 3.32 -15.92
N GLU A 244 -10.86 3.72 -15.21
CA GLU A 244 -11.10 5.13 -14.89
C GLU A 244 -10.22 5.55 -13.71
N PRO A 245 -9.50 6.68 -13.80
CA PRO A 245 -8.72 7.21 -12.68
C PRO A 245 -9.65 7.78 -11.59
N TYR A 246 -9.08 8.05 -10.42
CA TYR A 246 -9.74 8.64 -9.25
C TYR A 246 -10.90 7.85 -8.64
N THR A 247 -11.10 6.59 -9.01
CA THR A 247 -12.22 5.78 -8.51
C THR A 247 -12.06 5.38 -7.04
N ALA A 248 -10.83 5.36 -6.51
CA ALA A 248 -10.58 5.10 -5.07
C ALA A 248 -10.47 6.37 -4.22
N ASN A 249 -10.22 7.54 -4.81
CA ASN A 249 -9.84 8.78 -4.10
C ASN A 249 -10.91 9.31 -3.12
N LYS A 250 -12.18 8.94 -3.30
CA LYS A 250 -13.25 9.32 -2.37
C LYS A 250 -13.31 8.43 -1.11
N PHE A 251 -12.70 7.25 -1.16
CA PHE A 251 -12.71 6.28 -0.06
C PHE A 251 -11.36 6.16 0.65
N LEU A 252 -10.28 6.51 -0.04
CA LEU A 252 -8.91 6.36 0.42
C LEU A 252 -8.14 7.68 0.29
N LYS A 253 -7.26 7.93 1.27
CA LYS A 253 -6.28 9.01 1.20
C LYS A 253 -4.92 8.55 1.72
N ARG A 254 -3.85 8.95 1.02
CA ARG A 254 -2.47 8.94 1.56
C ARG A 254 -2.32 10.07 2.57
N ILE A 255 -2.14 9.71 3.83
CA ILE A 255 -2.12 10.68 4.93
C ILE A 255 -0.70 10.81 5.47
N TRP A 256 -0.14 12.01 5.28
CA TRP A 256 1.07 12.42 5.97
C TRP A 256 0.68 13.08 7.29
N THR A 257 1.09 12.47 8.39
CA THR A 257 0.64 12.80 9.75
C THR A 257 1.61 13.74 10.49
N ASP A 258 2.81 13.97 9.95
CA ASP A 258 3.80 14.85 10.58
C ASP A 258 3.44 16.33 10.42
N ARG A 259 2.63 16.84 11.35
CA ARG A 259 2.20 18.24 11.41
C ARG A 259 3.35 19.25 11.56
N SER A 260 4.56 18.81 11.90
CA SER A 260 5.75 19.67 12.05
C SER A 260 6.56 19.83 10.77
N LEU A 261 6.54 18.81 9.89
CA LEU A 261 7.27 18.82 8.62
C LEU A 261 6.35 19.01 7.42
N TYR A 262 5.36 18.12 7.26
CA TYR A 262 4.41 18.07 6.16
C TYR A 262 3.21 17.21 6.57
N THR A 263 2.00 17.76 6.42
CA THR A 263 0.78 17.01 6.70
C THR A 263 -0.27 17.25 5.62
N THR A 264 -1.02 16.19 5.28
CA THR A 264 -2.16 16.24 4.36
C THR A 264 -3.51 16.16 5.08
N ILE A 265 -3.51 16.24 6.42
CA ILE A 265 -4.73 16.19 7.23
C ILE A 265 -5.55 17.46 7.03
N THR A 266 -6.79 17.33 6.59
CA THR A 266 -7.72 18.43 6.30
C THR A 266 -8.98 18.43 7.18
N GLY A 267 -9.23 17.36 7.93
CA GLY A 267 -10.35 17.22 8.87
C GLY A 267 -11.51 16.35 8.35
N ASP A 268 -11.47 15.96 7.09
CA ASP A 268 -12.44 15.08 6.41
C ASP A 268 -12.06 13.60 6.49
N GLU A 269 -10.92 13.26 7.10
CA GLU A 269 -10.37 11.89 7.12
C GLU A 269 -11.33 10.88 7.75
N HIS A 270 -12.14 11.29 8.73
CA HIS A 270 -13.12 10.39 9.37
C HIS A 270 -14.22 9.90 8.43
N GLY A 271 -14.43 10.56 7.29
CA GLY A 271 -15.36 10.13 6.25
C GLY A 271 -14.77 9.11 5.27
N LEU A 272 -13.48 8.78 5.38
CA LEU A 272 -12.80 7.84 4.51
C LEU A 272 -12.92 6.41 5.05
N VAL A 273 -13.07 5.45 4.13
CA VAL A 273 -13.04 4.02 4.45
C VAL A 273 -11.62 3.60 4.82
N PHE A 274 -10.64 4.06 4.04
CA PHE A 274 -9.24 3.69 4.17
C PHE A 274 -8.36 4.88 4.52
N TRP A 275 -7.48 4.66 5.49
CA TRP A 275 -6.34 5.53 5.74
C TRP A 275 -5.06 4.82 5.35
N HIS A 276 -4.32 5.37 4.38
CA HIS A 276 -2.96 4.94 4.10
C HIS A 276 -1.99 5.80 4.92
N LEU A 277 -1.19 5.15 5.79
CA LEU A 277 -0.40 5.82 6.83
C LEU A 277 1.12 5.56 6.78
N PRO A 278 1.82 5.95 5.69
CA PRO A 278 3.26 5.71 5.51
C PRO A 278 4.15 6.13 6.68
N ALA A 279 3.86 7.28 7.27
CA ALA A 279 4.71 7.87 8.31
C ALA A 279 4.54 7.22 9.68
N GLU A 280 3.49 6.41 9.89
CA GLU A 280 3.13 5.88 11.21
C GLU A 280 3.66 4.49 11.48
N LYS A 281 4.30 3.82 10.50
CA LYS A 281 4.84 2.44 10.64
C LYS A 281 5.69 2.25 11.90
N LYS A 282 6.51 3.25 12.23
CA LYS A 282 7.42 3.25 13.39
C LYS A 282 6.83 3.88 14.66
N LYS A 283 5.61 4.45 14.59
CA LYS A 283 5.02 5.25 15.67
C LYS A 283 3.58 4.80 15.96
N GLY A 284 2.61 5.24 15.17
CA GLY A 284 1.20 4.96 15.41
C GLY A 284 0.88 3.46 15.43
N PHE A 285 1.33 2.71 14.43
CA PHE A 285 1.14 1.26 14.40
C PHE A 285 1.80 0.56 15.60
N TYR A 286 3.04 0.93 15.92
CA TYR A 286 3.73 0.39 17.08
C TYR A 286 2.97 0.64 18.39
N LYS A 287 2.56 1.89 18.64
CA LYS A 287 1.86 2.25 19.88
C LYS A 287 0.51 1.57 20.02
N LEU A 288 -0.25 1.46 18.92
CA LEU A 288 -1.54 0.79 18.91
C LEU A 288 -1.37 -0.71 19.12
N PHE A 289 -0.40 -1.33 18.45
CA PHE A 289 -0.13 -2.77 18.59
C PHE A 289 0.19 -3.14 20.05
N GLN A 290 0.91 -2.29 20.78
CA GLN A 290 1.16 -2.48 22.22
C GLN A 290 -0.10 -2.39 23.12
N GLN A 291 -1.23 -1.94 22.58
CA GLN A 291 -2.49 -1.91 23.32
C GLN A 291 -3.24 -3.25 23.28
N TYR A 292 -2.75 -4.25 22.54
CA TYR A 292 -3.34 -5.58 22.62
C TYR A 292 -3.34 -6.11 24.05
N ARG A 293 -4.48 -6.67 24.45
CA ARG A 293 -4.66 -7.36 25.73
C ARG A 293 -5.23 -8.74 25.46
N LEU A 294 -4.57 -9.75 26.03
CA LEU A 294 -5.05 -11.12 26.04
C LEU A 294 -6.18 -11.24 27.06
N LYS A 295 -7.32 -11.78 26.64
CA LYS A 295 -8.46 -12.12 27.50
C LYS A 295 -8.33 -13.55 28.02
N ASP A 296 -9.12 -13.86 29.04
CA ASP A 296 -9.19 -15.21 29.63
C ASP A 296 -9.65 -16.29 28.64
N ASP A 297 -10.40 -15.91 27.60
CA ASP A 297 -10.83 -16.81 26.52
C ASP A 297 -9.76 -17.03 25.44
N GLY A 298 -8.56 -16.46 25.60
CA GLY A 298 -7.45 -16.56 24.66
C GLY A 298 -7.50 -15.55 23.51
N SER A 299 -8.55 -14.74 23.39
CA SER A 299 -8.64 -13.71 22.34
C SER A 299 -7.85 -12.45 22.68
N TYR A 300 -7.35 -11.77 21.66
CA TYR A 300 -6.75 -10.45 21.79
C TYR A 300 -7.76 -9.34 21.51
N VAL A 301 -7.74 -8.28 22.31
CA VAL A 301 -8.54 -7.06 22.07
C VAL A 301 -7.70 -5.80 22.11
N LEU A 302 -8.12 -4.81 21.32
CA LEU A 302 -7.69 -3.43 21.44
C LEU A 302 -8.77 -2.66 22.21
N ASP A 303 -8.49 -2.32 23.47
CA ASP A 303 -9.42 -1.57 24.32
C ASP A 303 -9.28 -0.06 24.07
N THR A 304 -9.52 0.36 22.83
CA THR A 304 -9.52 1.77 22.47
C THR A 304 -10.40 2.06 21.27
N ASP A 305 -11.29 3.04 21.41
CA ASP A 305 -12.06 3.57 20.27
C ASP A 305 -11.31 4.72 19.57
N GLN A 306 -10.13 5.11 20.07
CA GLN A 306 -9.39 6.31 19.65
C GLN A 306 -8.23 5.99 18.72
N HIS A 307 -8.45 5.10 17.76
CA HIS A 307 -7.46 4.68 16.76
C HIS A 307 -6.83 5.90 16.04
N GLY A 308 -7.64 6.90 15.69
CA GLY A 308 -7.17 8.14 15.06
C GLY A 308 -6.10 8.90 15.86
N ARG A 309 -6.12 8.82 17.20
CA ARG A 309 -5.08 9.43 18.06
C ARG A 309 -3.76 8.70 17.97
N PHE A 310 -3.78 7.38 17.89
CA PHE A 310 -2.56 6.59 17.74
C PHE A 310 -1.87 6.89 16.41
N TYR A 311 -2.65 6.98 15.33
CA TYR A 311 -2.16 7.30 13.99
C TYR A 311 -1.90 8.80 13.75
N GLY A 312 -2.11 9.66 14.73
CA GLY A 312 -1.87 11.11 14.57
C GLY A 312 -2.85 11.84 13.65
N ILE A 313 -3.96 11.18 13.28
CA ILE A 313 -5.11 11.79 12.60
C ILE A 313 -5.73 12.82 13.54
N ASP A 314 -6.08 12.39 14.75
CA ASP A 314 -6.66 13.25 15.78
C ASP A 314 -5.58 14.07 16.45
N ALA A 315 -5.69 15.40 16.36
CA ALA A 315 -4.80 16.29 17.07
C ALA A 315 -5.05 16.21 18.58
N THR A 316 -3.99 16.06 19.37
CA THR A 316 -4.06 16.20 20.83
C THR A 316 -3.70 17.62 21.25
N LEU A 317 -4.06 18.03 22.46
CA LEU A 317 -3.66 19.32 23.03
C LEU A 317 -2.12 19.51 22.99
N GLY A 318 -1.38 18.44 23.27
CA GLY A 318 0.09 18.41 23.18
C GLY A 318 0.62 18.55 21.75
N THR A 319 -0.11 18.03 20.75
CA THR A 319 0.23 18.19 19.33
C THR A 319 0.16 19.66 18.92
N HIS A 320 -0.86 20.40 19.35
CA HIS A 320 -0.96 21.84 19.08
C HIS A 320 0.17 22.65 19.71
N LEU A 321 0.53 22.33 20.97
CA LEU A 321 1.59 23.01 21.72
C LEU A 321 3.00 22.74 21.16
N MET A 322 3.27 21.54 20.64
CA MET A 322 4.59 21.20 20.07
C MET A 322 4.80 21.71 18.64
N VAL A 323 3.74 21.87 17.85
CA VAL A 323 3.84 22.31 16.44
C VAL A 323 4.12 23.81 16.36
N TRP A 324 3.61 24.61 17.29
CA TRP A 324 3.73 26.07 17.24
C TRP A 324 5.18 26.56 17.34
N PRO A 325 6.01 26.13 18.31
CA PRO A 325 7.42 26.55 18.38
C PRO A 325 8.24 26.11 17.15
N LYS A 326 8.02 24.89 16.64
CA LYS A 326 8.75 24.36 15.48
C LYS A 326 8.39 25.10 14.17
N ARG A 327 7.12 25.46 13.98
CA ARG A 327 6.70 26.29 12.83
C ARG A 327 7.30 27.68 12.88
N VAL A 328 7.36 28.29 14.07
CA VAL A 328 7.99 29.61 14.28
C VAL A 328 9.50 29.53 14.00
N ALA A 329 10.20 28.57 14.59
CA ALA A 329 11.64 28.38 14.38
C ALA A 329 12.01 28.13 12.91
N ARG A 330 11.19 27.34 12.19
CA ARG A 330 11.40 27.05 10.77
C ARG A 330 11.13 28.26 9.88
N LYS A 331 10.08 29.06 10.17
CA LYS A 331 9.86 30.35 9.49
C LYS A 331 11.04 31.29 9.71
N MET A 332 11.56 31.38 10.94
CA MET A 332 12.75 32.18 11.24
C MET A 332 13.99 31.69 10.49
N TYR A 333 14.22 30.38 10.44
CA TYR A 333 15.34 29.78 9.70
C TYR A 333 15.32 30.13 8.21
N TYR A 334 14.16 30.05 7.54
CA TYR A 334 14.06 30.41 6.12
C TYR A 334 14.10 31.92 5.87
N MET A 335 13.68 32.75 6.83
CA MET A 335 13.83 34.22 6.74
C MET A 335 15.29 34.65 6.87
N LEU A 336 16.12 33.91 7.61
CA LEU A 336 17.55 34.17 7.76
C LEU A 336 18.41 33.62 6.62
N LYS A 337 17.82 32.81 5.73
CA LYS A 337 18.48 32.21 4.56
C LYS A 337 18.19 32.93 3.24
N LYS A 338 17.33 33.95 3.26
CA LYS A 338 17.18 34.97 2.22
C LYS A 338 18.03 36.17 2.59
#